data_AF-E4LA61-F1
#
_entry.id   AF-E4LA61-F1
#
_cell.length_a   1.000
_cell.length_b   1.000
_cell.length_c   1.000
_cell.angle_alpha   90.00
_cell.angle_beta   90.00
_cell.angle_gamma   90.00
#
_symmetry.space_group_name_H-M   'P 1'
#
loop_
_entity.id
_entity.type
_entity.pdbx_description
1 polymer ?
#
loop_
_entity_poly.entity_id
_entity_poly.type
_entity_poly.pdbx_seq_one_letter_code
_entity_poly.pdbx_strand_id
1 'polypeptide(L)'
;MNEPIISPWIIYAIDVCNSISGLAIFFGILGVFATIFVFIVMFVEDVDIIRYKKLLKRLTIFTTIFIIVAIITPDKRVGYTMLATQYVTKENVLNAVDITEKIVNKIIEVKGDK
;
A
#
# COMPACT_ATOMS: atom_id res chain seq x y z
N MET A 1 30.31 -7.26 -9.07
CA MET A 1 29.18 -6.87 -8.20
C MET A 1 27.96 -6.72 -9.10
N ASN A 2 27.05 -7.70 -9.13
CA ASN A 2 25.86 -7.69 -10.00
C ASN A 2 24.56 -7.65 -9.21
N GLU A 3 24.63 -7.34 -7.91
CA GLU A 3 23.43 -7.27 -7.07
C GLU A 3 22.78 -5.89 -7.21
N PRO A 4 21.46 -5.83 -7.46
CA PRO A 4 20.75 -4.58 -7.58
C PRO A 4 20.70 -3.85 -6.23
N ILE A 5 20.82 -2.53 -6.25
CA ILE A 5 20.77 -1.64 -5.07
C ILE A 5 19.46 -1.82 -4.29
N ILE A 6 18.37 -2.09 -5.02
CA ILE A 6 17.05 -2.42 -4.47
C ILE A 6 16.75 -3.88 -4.80
N SER A 7 16.42 -4.67 -3.78
CA SER A 7 16.03 -6.06 -3.96
C SER A 7 14.71 -6.18 -4.72
N PRO A 8 14.63 -7.00 -5.80
CA PRO A 8 13.38 -7.25 -6.54
C PRO A 8 12.27 -7.81 -5.65
N TRP A 9 12.62 -8.52 -4.58
CA TRP A 9 11.67 -9.07 -3.62
C TRP A 9 10.89 -8.00 -2.86
N ILE A 10 11.51 -6.83 -2.62
CA ILE A 10 10.84 -5.69 -1.96
C ILE A 10 9.78 -5.10 -2.88
N ILE A 11 10.11 -4.94 -4.16
CA ILE A 11 9.18 -4.46 -5.20
C ILE A 11 7.98 -5.41 -5.30
N TYR A 12 8.25 -6.72 -5.36
CA TYR A 12 7.20 -7.74 -5.35
C TYR A 12 6.32 -7.66 -4.09
N ALA A 13 6.93 -7.53 -2.90
CA ALA A 13 6.17 -7.41 -1.66
C ALA A 13 5.24 -6.18 -1.64
N ILE A 14 5.69 -5.04 -2.18
CA ILE A 14 4.84 -3.83 -2.31
C ILE A 14 3.63 -4.10 -3.21
N ASP A 15 3.82 -4.77 -4.35
CA ASP A 15 2.73 -5.10 -5.26
C ASP A 15 1.75 -6.13 -4.67
N VAL A 16 2.25 -7.09 -3.89
CA VAL A 16 1.42 -8.03 -3.13
C VAL A 16 0.60 -7.30 -2.06
N CYS A 17 1.23 -6.44 -1.26
CA CYS A 17 0.52 -5.62 -0.27
C CYS A 17 -0.56 -4.76 -0.92
N ASN A 18 -0.27 -4.14 -2.06
CA ASN A 18 -1.26 -3.37 -2.81
C ASN A 18 -2.46 -4.23 -3.26
N SER A 19 -2.21 -5.45 -3.73
CA SER A 19 -3.27 -6.38 -4.12
C SER A 19 -4.12 -6.83 -2.94
N ILE A 20 -3.47 -7.10 -1.79
CA ILE A 20 -4.16 -7.44 -0.53
C ILE A 20 -5.01 -6.27 -0.05
N SER A 21 -4.48 -5.04 -0.09
CA SER A 21 -5.21 -3.82 0.27
C SER A 21 -6.46 -3.65 -0.60
N GLY A 22 -6.32 -3.82 -1.92
CA GLY A 22 -7.45 -3.76 -2.86
C GLY A 22 -8.53 -4.82 -2.56
N LEU A 23 -8.12 -6.08 -2.33
CA LEU A 23 -9.04 -7.15 -1.93
C LEU A 23 -9.71 -6.86 -0.59
N ALA A 24 -8.96 -6.33 0.38
CA ALA A 24 -9.49 -6.01 1.70
C ALA A 24 -10.54 -4.90 1.65
N ILE A 25 -10.30 -3.86 0.86
CA ILE A 25 -11.28 -2.80 0.60
C ILE A 25 -12.53 -3.39 -0.06
N PHE A 26 -12.36 -4.24 -1.08
CA PHE A 26 -13.48 -4.86 -1.78
C PHE A 26 -14.35 -5.72 -0.85
N PHE A 27 -13.74 -6.62 -0.07
CA PHE A 27 -14.47 -7.46 0.89
C PHE A 27 -15.05 -6.66 2.06
N GLY A 28 -14.39 -5.58 2.48
CA GLY A 28 -14.92 -4.66 3.48
C GLY A 28 -16.20 -4.00 3.00
N ILE A 29 -16.21 -3.44 1.78
CA ILE A 29 -17.38 -2.84 1.15
C ILE A 29 -18.50 -3.88 1.00
N LEU A 30 -18.18 -5.07 0.49
CA LEU A 30 -19.14 -6.16 0.35
C LEU A 30 -19.77 -6.56 1.70
N GLY A 31 -18.96 -6.62 2.75
CA GLY A 31 -19.40 -6.93 4.12
C GLY A 31 -20.34 -5.86 4.69
N VAL A 32 -20.08 -4.59 4.43
CA VAL A 32 -20.98 -3.48 4.80
C VAL A 32 -22.32 -3.61 4.08
N PHE A 33 -22.32 -3.80 2.76
CA PHE A 33 -23.55 -3.98 2.00
C PHE A 33 -24.34 -5.21 2.43
N ALA A 34 -23.67 -6.34 2.67
CA ALA A 34 -24.31 -7.54 3.19
C ALA A 34 -24.95 -7.31 4.56
N THR A 35 -24.28 -6.56 5.44
CA THR A 35 -24.82 -6.20 6.76
C THR A 35 -26.07 -5.33 6.62
N ILE A 36 -26.02 -4.29 5.78
CA ILE A 36 -27.17 -3.41 5.50
C ILE A 36 -28.34 -4.22 4.92
N PHE A 37 -28.07 -5.11 3.96
CA PHE A 37 -29.10 -5.95 3.36
C PHE A 37 -29.81 -6.83 4.39
N VAL A 38 -29.06 -7.47 5.29
CA VAL A 38 -29.65 -8.27 6.38
C VAL A 38 -30.52 -7.39 7.29
N PHE A 39 -30.09 -6.17 7.62
CA PHE A 39 -30.91 -5.22 8.39
C PHE A 39 -32.20 -4.85 7.67
N ILE A 40 -32.15 -4.58 6.35
CA ILE A 40 -33.34 -4.26 5.55
C ILE A 40 -34.32 -5.43 5.56
N VAL A 41 -33.85 -6.66 5.30
CA VAL A 41 -34.70 -7.85 5.30
C VAL A 41 -35.39 -8.04 6.66
N MET A 42 -34.64 -7.90 7.76
CA MET A 42 -35.21 -8.01 9.10
C MET A 42 -36.29 -6.96 9.37
N PHE A 43 -36.12 -5.74 8.88
CA PHE A 43 -37.09 -4.65 9.09
C PHE A 43 -38.33 -4.79 8.21
N VAL A 44 -38.18 -5.24 6.96
CA VAL A 44 -39.28 -5.38 6.00
C VAL A 44 -40.13 -6.61 6.28
N GLU A 45 -39.51 -7.73 6.63
CA GLU A 45 -40.21 -9.00 6.87
C GLU A 45 -40.61 -9.18 8.35
N ASP A 46 -40.34 -8.19 9.21
CA ASP A 46 -40.57 -8.23 10.67
C ASP A 46 -40.05 -9.54 11.32
N VAL A 47 -38.87 -9.97 10.88
CA VAL A 47 -38.32 -11.26 11.29
C VAL A 47 -37.55 -11.14 12.58
N ASP A 48 -37.78 -12.11 13.47
CA ASP A 48 -37.14 -12.19 14.77
C ASP A 48 -35.61 -12.03 14.72
N ILE A 49 -35.11 -11.04 15.46
CA ILE A 49 -33.69 -10.70 15.60
C ILE A 49 -32.88 -11.91 16.06
N ILE A 50 -33.47 -12.78 16.87
CA ILE A 50 -32.83 -13.99 17.42
C ILE A 50 -32.35 -14.92 16.29
N ARG A 51 -33.11 -14.99 15.18
CA ARG A 51 -32.79 -15.87 14.04
C ARG A 51 -31.54 -15.40 13.29
N TYR A 52 -31.35 -14.09 13.16
CA TYR A 52 -30.23 -13.49 12.40
C TYR A 52 -29.06 -13.02 13.25
N LYS A 53 -29.20 -12.99 14.59
CA LYS A 53 -28.15 -12.54 15.51
C LYS A 53 -26.80 -13.21 15.27
N LYS A 54 -26.79 -14.53 15.00
CA LYS A 54 -25.55 -15.28 14.72
C LYS A 54 -24.93 -14.90 13.37
N LEU A 55 -25.76 -14.67 12.35
CA LEU A 55 -25.32 -14.24 11.02
C LEU A 55 -24.73 -12.82 11.08
N LEU A 56 -25.45 -11.88 11.69
CA LEU A 56 -25.00 -10.50 11.90
C LEU A 56 -23.67 -10.47 12.64
N LYS A 57 -23.54 -11.20 13.77
CA LYS A 57 -22.28 -11.26 14.51
C LYS A 57 -21.11 -11.72 13.63
N ARG A 58 -21.32 -12.75 12.80
CA ARG A 58 -20.28 -13.26 11.90
C ARG A 58 -19.94 -12.25 10.79
N LEU A 59 -20.94 -11.61 10.19
CA LEU A 59 -20.76 -10.57 9.18
C LEU A 59 -20.02 -9.35 9.73
N THR A 60 -20.38 -8.90 10.94
CA THR A 60 -19.69 -7.79 11.60
C THR A 60 -18.22 -8.13 11.85
N ILE A 61 -17.92 -9.30 12.41
CA ILE A 61 -16.52 -9.73 12.63
C ILE A 61 -15.75 -9.79 11.31
N PHE A 62 -16.33 -10.42 10.29
CA PHE A 62 -15.73 -10.51 8.95
C PHE A 62 -15.42 -9.12 8.39
N THR A 63 -16.41 -8.22 8.40
CA THR A 63 -16.28 -6.86 7.87
C THR A 63 -15.21 -6.07 8.64
N THR A 64 -15.21 -6.16 9.97
CA THR A 64 -14.22 -5.48 10.81
C THR A 64 -12.79 -5.93 10.50
N ILE A 65 -12.57 -7.24 10.29
CA ILE A 65 -11.23 -7.75 9.94
C ILE A 65 -10.75 -7.14 8.62
N PHE A 66 -11.60 -7.12 7.59
CA PHE A 66 -11.22 -6.57 6.28
C PHE A 66 -10.99 -5.06 6.32
N ILE A 67 -11.76 -4.32 7.10
CA ILE A 67 -11.53 -2.89 7.32
C ILE A 67 -10.17 -2.66 7.99
N ILE A 68 -9.84 -3.43 9.04
CA ILE A 68 -8.55 -3.32 9.72
C ILE A 68 -7.39 -3.60 8.76
N VAL A 69 -7.49 -4.67 7.96
CA VAL A 69 -6.48 -5.01 6.95
C VAL A 69 -6.33 -3.88 5.92
N ALA A 70 -7.43 -3.30 5.44
CA ALA A 70 -7.41 -2.19 4.49
C ALA A 70 -6.73 -0.93 5.06
N ILE A 71 -6.90 -0.64 6.35
CA ILE A 71 -6.28 0.51 7.02
C ILE A 71 -4.78 0.31 7.23
N ILE A 72 -4.37 -0.89 7.64
CA ILE A 72 -2.97 -1.17 7.99
C ILE A 72 -2.11 -1.39 6.74
N THR A 73 -2.68 -1.95 5.68
CA THR A 73 -1.91 -2.33 4.50
C THR A 73 -1.62 -1.10 3.61
N PRO A 74 -0.36 -0.71 3.42
CA PRO A 74 -0.01 0.44 2.59
C PRO A 74 -0.38 0.19 1.12
N ASP A 75 -0.84 1.24 0.44
CA ASP A 75 -1.05 1.21 -1.00
C ASP A 75 0.30 1.24 -1.74
N LYS A 76 0.27 0.96 -3.05
CA LYS A 76 1.46 0.96 -3.90
C LYS A 76 2.26 2.26 -3.76
N ARG A 77 1.59 3.42 -3.78
CA ARG A 77 2.26 4.74 -3.74
C ARG A 77 2.98 4.95 -2.42
N VAL A 78 2.34 4.62 -1.30
CA VAL A 78 2.94 4.69 0.03
C VAL A 78 4.14 3.76 0.12
N GLY A 79 4.02 2.52 -0.36
CA GLY A 79 5.12 1.54 -0.38
C GLY A 79 6.35 2.03 -1.17
N TYR A 80 6.16 2.51 -2.40
CA TYR A 80 7.28 3.05 -3.20
C TYR A 80 7.84 4.35 -2.63
N THR A 81 7.01 5.20 -2.01
CA THR A 81 7.48 6.44 -1.38
C THR A 81 8.33 6.14 -0.15
N MET A 82 7.91 5.19 0.69
CA MET A 82 8.71 4.72 1.83
C MET A 82 10.03 4.14 1.35
N LEU A 83 10.01 3.31 0.31
CA LEU A 83 11.23 2.74 -0.28
C LEU A 83 12.17 3.84 -0.80
N ALA A 84 11.67 4.79 -1.59
CA ALA A 84 12.49 5.87 -2.12
C ALA A 84 13.09 6.74 -1.00
N THR A 85 12.30 7.04 0.03
CA THR A 85 12.73 7.86 1.17
C THR A 85 13.91 7.23 1.92
N GLN A 86 14.02 5.90 1.95
CA GLN A 86 15.17 5.22 2.57
C GLN A 86 16.50 5.52 1.86
N TYR A 87 16.46 5.82 0.57
CA TYR A 87 17.66 6.10 -0.23
C TYR A 87 17.91 7.60 -0.41
N VAL A 88 16.90 8.46 -0.23
CA VAL A 88 17.05 9.93 -0.29
C VAL A 88 17.51 10.47 1.08
N THR A 89 18.75 10.14 1.47
CA THR A 89 19.40 10.68 2.67
C THR A 89 20.24 11.92 2.32
N LYS A 90 20.53 12.79 3.30
CA LYS A 90 21.41 13.96 3.10
C LYS A 90 22.76 13.55 2.50
N GLU A 91 23.33 12.46 2.99
CA GLU A 91 24.60 11.92 2.52
C GLU A 91 24.52 11.44 1.06
N ASN A 92 23.50 10.68 0.70
CA ASN A 92 23.33 10.19 -0.69
C ASN A 92 23.07 11.34 -1.67
N VAL A 93 22.33 12.36 -1.25
CA VAL A 93 22.08 13.56 -2.06
C VAL A 93 23.36 14.37 -2.24
N LEU A 94 24.14 14.59 -1.16
CA LEU A 94 25.43 15.28 -1.24
C LEU A 94 26.43 14.52 -2.12
N ASN A 95 26.49 13.20 -2.01
CA ASN A 95 27.34 12.35 -2.86
C ASN A 95 26.91 12.45 -4.34
N ALA A 96 25.60 12.47 -4.63
CA ALA A 96 25.11 12.65 -6.00
C ALA A 96 25.48 14.03 -6.58
N VAL A 97 25.42 15.09 -5.76
CA VAL A 97 25.84 16.44 -6.16
C VAL A 97 27.34 16.48 -6.44
N ASP A 98 28.18 15.92 -5.57
CA ASP A 98 29.64 15.88 -5.74
C ASP A 98 30.05 15.10 -7.02
N ILE A 99 29.39 13.98 -7.30
CA ILE A 99 29.59 13.24 -8.56
C ILE A 99 29.22 14.11 -9.76
N THR A 100 28.13 14.86 -9.66
CA THR A 100 27.66 15.74 -10.75
C THR A 100 28.66 16.87 -11.01
N GLU A 101 29.15 17.53 -9.96
CA GLU A 101 30.18 18.58 -10.07
C GLU A 101 31.48 18.04 -10.69
N LYS A 102 31.93 16.85 -10.26
CA LYS A 102 33.11 16.18 -10.86
C LYS A 102 32.92 15.91 -12.35
N ILE A 103 31.74 15.45 -12.77
CA ILE A 103 31.44 15.22 -14.19
C ILE A 103 31.47 16.53 -14.96
N VAL A 104 30.81 17.58 -14.45
CA VAL A 104 30.78 18.90 -15.09
C VAL A 104 32.18 19.49 -15.22
N ASN A 105 32.98 19.46 -14.16
CA ASN A 105 34.36 19.96 -14.17
C ASN A 105 35.22 19.21 -15.18
N LYS A 106 35.09 17.88 -15.26
CA LYS A 106 35.81 17.06 -16.23
C LYS A 106 35.42 17.37 -17.68
N ILE A 107 34.15 17.68 -17.94
CA ILE A 107 33.69 18.12 -19.27
C ILE A 107 34.28 19.50 -19.62
N ILE A 108 34.34 20.41 -18.65
CA ILE A 108 34.91 21.76 -18.85
C ILE A 108 36.41 21.69 -19.12
N GLU A 109 37.17 20.91 -18.35
CA GLU A 109 38.62 20.69 -18.60
C GLU A 109 38.88 20.13 -20.00
N VAL A 110 38.16 19.08 -20.40
CA VAL A 110 38.31 18.47 -21.73
C VAL A 110 37.95 19.43 -22.88
N LYS A 111 37.09 20.41 -22.62
CA LYS A 111 36.66 21.41 -23.62
C LYS A 111 37.54 22.66 -23.62
N GLY A 112 38.25 22.95 -22.53
CA GLY A 112 39.21 24.06 -22.41
C GLY A 112 40.61 23.73 -22.95
N ASP A 113 40.95 22.45 -23.06
CA ASP A 113 42.21 21.95 -23.67
C ASP A 113 42.15 21.79 -25.21
N LYS A 114 41.06 22.25 -25.86
CA LYS A 114 40.91 22.34 -27.32
C LYS A 114 40.82 23.78 -27.78
#